data_AF-A0A2J0PS71-F1
#
_entry.id   AF-A0A2J0PS71-F1
#
_cell.length_a   1.000
_cell.length_b   1.000
_cell.length_c   1.000
_cell.angle_alpha   90.00
_cell.angle_beta   90.00
_cell.angle_gamma   90.00
#
_symmetry.space_group_name_H-M   'P 1'
#
loop_
_entity.id
_entity.type
_entity.pdbx_description
1 polymer ?
#
loop_
_entity_poly.entity_id
_entity_poly.type
_entity_poly.pdbx_seq_one_letter_code
_entity_poly.pdbx_strand_id
1 'polypeptide(L)' 'MTCSRLSSDSIDGFTFFISPHGQGCRLSVEPEYRRNGTQNFDGWFPRYYTKPQYAKAALTRFLGEPVNWLDCNDHN' A
#
# COMPACT_ATOMS: atom_id res chain seq x y z
N MET A 1 17.93 8.60 -7.59
CA MET A 1 16.67 7.86 -7.82
C MET A 1 15.72 8.28 -6.74
N THR A 2 14.71 9.07 -7.09
CA THR A 2 13.63 9.45 -6.16
C THR A 2 12.81 8.20 -5.87
N CYS A 3 12.96 7.70 -4.65
CA CYS A 3 12.24 6.55 -4.14
C CYS A 3 10.83 6.99 -3.75
N SER A 4 9.99 7.33 -4.74
CA SER A 4 8.64 7.85 -4.50
C SER A 4 7.80 6.84 -3.71
N ARG A 5 7.44 7.21 -2.49
CA ARG A 5 6.44 6.49 -1.69
C ARG A 5 5.08 6.83 -2.28
N LEU A 6 4.26 5.83 -2.56
CA LEU A 6 2.88 6.03 -2.97
C LEU A 6 1.98 5.81 -1.76
N SER A 7 1.01 6.69 -1.55
CA SER A 7 -0.08 6.50 -0.60
C SER A 7 -1.39 6.32 -1.37
N SER A 8 -2.29 5.49 -0.85
CA SER A 8 -3.67 5.46 -1.32
C SER A 8 -4.47 6.58 -0.67
N ASP A 9 -5.64 6.84 -1.22
CA ASP A 9 -6.71 7.50 -0.47
C ASP A 9 -7.12 6.66 0.76
N SER A 10 -7.80 7.28 1.73
CA SER A 10 -8.30 6.61 2.93
C SER A 10 -9.53 5.78 2.60
N ILE A 11 -9.36 4.47 2.49
CA ILE A 11 -10.42 3.51 2.15
C ILE A 11 -10.90 2.85 3.45
N ASP A 12 -12.15 3.06 3.83
CA ASP A 12 -12.75 2.48 5.05
C ASP A 12 -11.95 2.78 6.34
N GLY A 13 -11.26 3.92 6.40
CA GLY A 13 -10.40 4.30 7.53
C GLY A 13 -9.01 3.66 7.52
N PHE A 14 -8.64 2.98 6.42
CA PHE A 14 -7.32 2.42 6.18
C PHE A 14 -6.60 3.17 5.05
N THR A 15 -5.31 3.38 5.21
CA THR A 15 -4.44 3.96 4.19
C THR A 15 -3.40 2.93 3.77
N PHE A 16 -3.32 2.65 2.48
CA PHE A 16 -2.33 1.74 1.92
C PHE A 16 -1.11 2.52 1.44
N PHE A 17 0.07 1.92 1.57
CA PHE A 17 1.33 2.54 1.16
C PHE A 17 2.14 1.57 0.33
N ILE A 18 2.71 2.06 -0.78
CA ILE A 18 3.74 1.35 -1.53
C ILE A 18 5.05 2.09 -1.30
N SER A 19 6.00 1.44 -0.64
CA SER A 19 7.35 1.94 -0.40
C SER A 19 8.38 1.08 -1.12
N PRO A 20 9.52 1.62 -1.56
CA PRO A 20 10.60 0.83 -2.13
C PRO A 20 11.19 -0.10 -1.06
N HIS A 21 11.46 -1.35 -1.44
CA HIS A 21 12.02 -2.35 -0.52
C HIS A 21 12.91 -3.33 -1.29
N GLY A 22 14.23 -3.29 -1.01
CA GLY A 22 15.22 -4.09 -1.73
C GLY A 22 15.23 -3.78 -3.23
N GLN A 23 15.07 -4.81 -4.07
CA GLN A 23 14.96 -4.67 -5.53
C GLN A 23 13.54 -4.40 -6.03
N GLY A 24 12.56 -4.26 -5.13
CA GLY A 24 11.16 -4.10 -5.48
C GLY A 24 10.46 -3.08 -4.60
N CYS A 25 9.20 -3.35 -4.28
CA CYS A 25 8.39 -2.52 -3.41
C CYS A 25 7.62 -3.37 -2.39
N ARG A 26 7.32 -2.74 -1.26
CA ARG A 26 6.50 -3.27 -0.18
C ARG A 26 5.19 -2.51 -0.15
N LEU A 27 4.10 -3.25 -0.14
CA LEU A 27 2.75 -2.78 0.09
C LEU A 27 2.41 -3.00 1.58
N SER A 28 2.06 -1.92 2.28
CA SER A 28 1.68 -1.91 3.70
C SER A 28 0.37 -1.16 3.90
N VAL A 29 -0.23 -1.31 5.08
CA VAL A 29 -1.49 -0.65 5.47
C VAL A 29 -1.30 0.04 6.83
N GLU A 30 -1.94 1.19 7.00
CA GLU A 30 -2.03 1.95 8.25
C GLU A 30 -3.50 2.21 8.58
N PRO A 31 -3.95 2.12 9.85
CA PRO A 31 -3.17 1.79 11.05
C PRO A 31 -2.60 0.36 11.02
N GLU A 32 -1.33 0.25 11.37
CA GLU A 32 -0.58 -1.00 11.45
C GLU A 32 -1.14 -1.90 12.56
N TYR A 33 -1.53 -3.13 12.21
CA TYR A 33 -1.83 -4.27 13.09
C TYR A 33 -1.89 -3.96 14.60
N ARG A 34 -2.99 -3.37 15.06
CA ARG A 34 -3.33 -3.33 16.48
C ARG A 34 -4.80 -3.67 16.60
N ARG A 35 -5.12 -4.84 17.18
CA ARG A 35 -6.32 -5.25 17.96
C ARG A 35 -7.69 -4.55 17.75
N ASN A 36 -7.91 -3.83 16.64
CA ASN A 36 -8.90 -2.75 16.52
C ASN A 36 -9.51 -2.64 15.10
N GLY A 37 -9.50 -3.72 14.30
CA GLY A 37 -10.30 -3.79 13.06
C GLY A 37 -9.58 -4.17 11.75
N THR A 38 -8.24 -4.25 11.72
CA THR A 38 -7.49 -4.75 10.53
C THR A 38 -7.41 -6.28 10.42
N GLN A 39 -8.15 -7.01 11.26
CA GLN A 39 -8.19 -8.47 11.29
C GLN A 39 -8.74 -9.09 9.99
N ASN A 40 -9.45 -8.33 9.16
CA ASN A 40 -9.88 -8.77 7.82
C ASN A 40 -8.72 -8.86 6.82
N PHE A 41 -7.58 -8.21 7.10
CA PHE A 41 -6.39 -8.24 6.26
C PHE A 41 -5.30 -9.18 6.80
N ASP A 42 -5.66 -10.05 7.76
CA ASP A 42 -4.73 -10.93 8.46
C ASP A 42 -3.91 -11.79 7.48
N GLY A 43 -2.58 -11.69 7.54
CA GLY A 43 -1.64 -12.38 6.66
C GLY A 43 -1.45 -11.80 5.24
N TRP A 44 -2.21 -10.77 4.83
CA TRP A 44 -2.07 -10.20 3.48
C TRP A 44 -1.04 -9.07 3.38
N PHE A 45 -0.85 -8.29 4.47
CA PHE A 45 0.13 -7.21 4.55
C PHE A 45 1.14 -7.46 5.68
N PRO A 46 2.41 -7.04 5.53
CA PRO A 46 2.97 -6.42 4.32
C PRO A 46 3.20 -7.43 3.19
N ARG A 47 3.02 -6.99 1.94
CA ARG A 47 3.26 -7.82 0.75
C ARG A 47 4.34 -7.21 -0.13
N TYR A 48 5.13 -8.06 -0.78
CA TYR A 48 6.29 -7.65 -1.58
C TYR A 48 6.04 -7.91 -3.06
N TYR A 49 6.40 -6.94 -3.89
CA TYR A 49 6.25 -7.00 -5.34
C TYR A 49 7.52 -6.51 -6.03
N THR A 50 7.73 -6.94 -7.26
CA THR A 50 8.86 -6.49 -8.08
C THR A 50 8.67 -5.08 -8.64
N LYS A 51 7.42 -4.64 -8.81
CA LYS A 51 7.07 -3.29 -9.33
C LYS A 51 5.85 -2.72 -8.62
N PRO A 52 5.77 -1.37 -8.45
CA PRO A 52 4.59 -0.71 -7.89
C PRO A 52 3.29 -1.03 -8.62
N GLN A 53 3.34 -1.17 -9.96
CA GLN A 53 2.17 -1.51 -10.78
C GLN A 53 1.50 -2.83 -10.35
N TYR A 54 2.31 -3.84 -9.98
CA TYR A 54 1.78 -5.12 -9.49
C TYR A 54 1.16 -4.98 -8.10
N ALA A 55 1.75 -4.15 -7.24
CA ALA A 55 1.19 -3.84 -5.93
C ALA A 55 -0.17 -3.14 -6.06
N LYS A 56 -0.29 -2.15 -6.95
CA LYS A 56 -1.54 -1.45 -7.26
C LYS A 56 -2.61 -2.41 -7.75
N ALA A 57 -2.29 -3.23 -8.76
CA ALA A 57 -3.24 -4.17 -9.35
C ALA A 57 -3.71 -5.23 -8.34
N ALA A 58 -2.81 -5.73 -7.49
CA ALA A 58 -3.16 -6.69 -6.46
C ALA A 58 -4.09 -6.09 -5.40
N LEU A 59 -3.87 -4.83 -5.00
CA LEU A 59 -4.75 -4.14 -4.07
C LEU A 59 -6.14 -3.90 -4.66
N THR A 60 -6.22 -3.42 -5.91
CA THR A 60 -7.49 -3.25 -6.62
C THR A 60 -8.27 -4.56 -6.74
N ARG A 61 -7.59 -5.68 -6.98
CA ARG A 61 -8.24 -7.01 -7.00
C ARG A 61 -8.70 -7.45 -5.62
N PHE A 62 -7.98 -7.07 -4.57
CA PHE A 62 -8.34 -7.40 -3.20
C PHE A 62 -9.56 -6.61 -2.74
N LEU A 63 -9.60 -5.31 -3.02
CA LEU A 63 -10.70 -4.41 -2.64
C LEU A 63 -11.91 -4.52 -3.58
N GLY A 64 -11.72 -5.02 -4.80
CA GLY A 64 -12.76 -5.04 -5.83
C GLY A 64 -13.00 -3.69 -6.51
N GLU A 65 -12.34 -2.63 -6.03
CA GLU A 65 -12.51 -1.26 -6.53
C GLU A 65 -11.16 -0.61 -6.90
N PRO A 66 -11.15 0.30 -7.90
CA PRO A 66 -9.95 1.02 -8.27
C PRO A 66 -9.48 1.93 -7.12
N VAL A 67 -8.19 1.85 -6.81
CA VAL A 67 -7.58 2.67 -5.74
C VAL A 67 -6.88 3.87 -6.36
N ASN A 68 -7.20 5.05 -5.86
CA ASN A 68 -6.48 6.27 -6.20
C ASN A 68 -5.15 6.31 -5.44
N TRP A 69 -4.06 6.56 -6.17
CA TRP A 69 -2.71 6.62 -5.62
C TRP A 69 -2.15 8.02 -5.77
N LEU A 70 -1.72 8.58 -4.65
CA LEU A 70 -1.01 9.84 -4.57
C LEU A 70 0.50 9.55 -4.48
N ASP A 71 1.29 10.24 -5.30
CA ASP A 71 2.73 10.22 -5.18
C ASP A 71 3.12 11.13 -4.02
N CYS A 72 3.64 10.58 -2.93
CA CYS A 72 4.32 11.35 -1.91
C CYS A 72 5.70 11.71 -2.49
N ASN A 73 5.70 12.66 -3.40
CA ASN A 73 6.92 13.30 -3.87
C ASN A 73 7.33 14.24 -2.74
N ASP A 74 8.15 13.76 -1.82
CA ASP A 74 8.83 14.58 -0.81
C ASP A 74 9.81 15.51 -1.56
N HIS A 75 9.27 16.60 -2.11
CA HIS A 75 10.04 17.75 -2.56
C HIS A 75 10.10 18.72 -1.38
N ASN A 76 11.10 18.54 -0.52
CA ASN A 76 11.60 19.61 0.32
C ASN A 76 13.12 19.64 0.30
#